data_AF-A0AA39ZBA4-F1
#
_entry.id   AF-A0AA39ZBA4-F1
#
_cell.length_a   1.000
_cell.length_b   1.000
_cell.length_c   1.000
_cell.angle_alpha   90.00
_cell.angle_beta   90.00
_cell.angle_gamma   90.00
#
_symmetry.space_group_name_H-M   'P 1'
#
loop_
_entity.id
_entity.type
_entity.pdbx_description
1 polymer ?
#
loop_
_entity_poly.entity_id
_entity_poly.type
_entity_poly.pdbx_seq_one_letter_code
_entity_poly.pdbx_strand_id
1 'polypeptide(L)'
;MDHSNHDMAGGGMDMTPTSTIASIIAAATSTAAAAAAAGGGGGHGGGTGCKISMLWNWNTIDSCFIASSWKITSTAMFAGSCIGVVFLTISMEAMRRVTKEFDRFLVRKHREKLEGQGNVDPTLKHRPAVWQQMIRALLHMVTFGVSYIVMLLAMYYNGYFIICILLGAYLGCLAFHYEAFETLEAGKQTTATKATTSTHFPVDTEGDNNNNNNNMASDLTAPRLVYYDIAFAVPREENTAAPNPWKARYALNFKAAPYKTEWVQMPDITKVRKGLGASACRKFADGTDYYTLPVLKDSETGAVVGDSFDIALYLQETFPDSGSGDLFPEQPDLSYVCPGAEEVLIPLSKREDVKHKDYSRFNTNVDWAFTLHAGLMGTGMKWDEEVEAGIKAEFARRIGARSFEDMGVYGEKRVEQLASLRETLTGLAELYRRDDKGPFLLGERASHADFIVGGWLRFMERTLPAEEWKEAEGWHDGIFGRLHAGLQERFGEVN
;
A
#
# COMPACT_ATOMS: atom_id res chain seq x y z
N MET A 1 -12.11 62.98 -30.73
CA MET A 1 -12.13 64.19 -29.90
C MET A 1 -12.25 63.68 -28.47
N ASP A 2 -11.11 63.32 -27.89
CA ASP A 2 -10.24 64.23 -27.13
C ASP A 2 -10.85 64.48 -25.76
N HIS A 3 -10.25 63.87 -24.72
CA HIS A 3 -9.30 64.50 -23.79
C HIS A 3 -10.07 65.21 -22.66
N SER A 4 -9.64 65.30 -21.41
CA SER A 4 -8.54 64.78 -20.60
C SER A 4 -8.76 65.41 -19.21
N ASN A 5 -8.27 64.75 -18.17
CA ASN A 5 -7.70 65.29 -16.93
C ASN A 5 -8.46 66.30 -16.06
N HIS A 6 -8.58 65.95 -14.78
CA HIS A 6 -7.76 66.61 -13.76
C HIS A 6 -7.28 65.62 -12.68
N ASP A 7 -5.95 65.47 -12.62
CA ASP A 7 -5.18 64.94 -11.50
C ASP A 7 -5.15 65.93 -10.32
N MET A 8 -5.00 65.44 -9.08
CA MET A 8 -3.74 65.53 -8.31
C MET A 8 -3.88 65.12 -6.83
N ALA A 9 -3.07 64.11 -6.49
CA ALA A 9 -2.16 63.99 -5.34
C ALA A 9 -2.65 63.79 -3.88
N GLY A 10 -2.17 62.69 -3.29
CA GLY A 10 -1.25 62.76 -2.14
C GLY A 10 -1.59 61.94 -0.89
N GLY A 11 -0.87 60.84 -0.63
CA GLY A 11 -0.73 60.24 0.71
C GLY A 11 -0.66 58.71 0.72
N GLY A 12 0.54 58.14 0.58
CA GLY A 12 0.79 56.71 0.75
C GLY A 12 0.90 56.29 2.22
N MET A 13 0.57 55.03 2.50
CA MET A 13 1.11 54.25 3.62
C MET A 13 1.25 52.79 3.19
N ASP A 14 2.50 52.36 3.19
CA ASP A 14 3.02 51.02 2.96
C ASP A 14 3.21 50.36 4.33
N MET A 15 2.74 49.12 4.53
CA MET A 15 2.95 48.35 5.77
C MET A 15 3.22 46.88 5.42
N THR A 16 4.46 46.48 5.65
CA THR A 16 5.05 45.14 5.55
C THR A 16 4.49 44.13 6.56
N PRO A 17 4.55 42.81 6.30
CA PRO A 17 4.19 41.77 7.25
C PRO A 17 5.37 41.40 8.17
N THR A 18 5.12 41.39 9.48
CA THR A 18 6.11 41.01 10.51
C THR A 18 5.95 39.54 10.91
N SER A 19 7.06 38.82 10.79
CA SER A 19 7.36 37.51 11.37
C SER A 19 7.23 37.46 12.90
N THR A 20 6.70 36.37 13.46
CA THR A 20 7.27 35.58 14.58
C THR A 20 6.18 34.71 15.23
N ILE A 21 6.31 33.37 15.17
CA ILE A 21 6.48 32.45 16.32
C ILE A 21 7.06 31.15 15.73
N ALA A 22 8.38 31.08 15.65
CA ALA A 22 9.15 29.85 15.47
C ALA A 22 10.10 29.76 16.66
N SER A 23 9.73 28.98 17.68
CA SER A 23 10.59 28.62 18.82
C SER A 23 9.93 27.47 19.58
N ILE A 24 10.74 26.51 20.05
CA ILE A 24 10.36 25.22 20.65
C ILE A 24 10.05 24.21 19.53
N ILE A 25 10.99 23.45 18.97
CA ILE A 25 11.77 22.36 19.59
C ILE A 25 13.16 22.32 18.91
N ALA A 26 14.19 22.76 19.62
CA ALA A 26 15.60 22.51 19.27
C ALA A 26 16.41 22.35 20.56
N ALA A 27 16.55 21.11 21.03
CA ALA A 27 17.59 20.71 21.99
C ALA A 27 17.73 19.18 22.00
N ALA A 28 18.99 18.72 21.97
CA ALA A 28 19.52 17.35 21.92
C ALA A 28 19.42 16.69 20.53
N THR A 29 20.50 16.51 19.76
CA THR A 29 21.84 16.06 20.13
C THR A 29 22.91 16.63 19.19
N SER A 30 23.81 17.45 19.74
CA SER A 30 25.13 17.77 19.21
C SER A 30 26.14 16.76 19.75
N THR A 31 26.78 15.97 18.88
CA THR A 31 28.09 15.33 19.11
C THR A 31 28.60 14.74 17.80
N ALA A 32 29.10 15.59 16.90
CA ALA A 32 30.13 15.26 15.89
C ALA A 32 30.49 16.51 15.05
N ALA A 33 31.00 17.56 15.69
CA ALA A 33 31.61 18.68 14.98
C ALA A 33 32.78 19.24 15.79
N ALA A 34 33.86 18.48 15.85
CA ALA A 34 35.15 18.94 16.36
C ALA A 34 36.27 18.29 15.55
N ALA A 35 36.56 18.83 14.35
CA ALA A 35 37.87 18.80 13.69
C ALA A 35 37.80 19.45 12.29
N ALA A 36 37.51 20.76 12.19
CA ALA A 36 37.70 21.49 10.94
C ALA A 36 37.85 23.00 11.16
N ALA A 37 38.86 23.42 11.92
CA ALA A 37 39.28 24.82 11.95
C ALA A 37 40.72 24.96 12.47
N ALA A 38 41.71 24.81 11.58
CA ALA A 38 43.02 25.43 11.75
C ALA A 38 43.73 25.52 10.38
N GLY A 39 44.14 26.73 9.99
CA GLY A 39 45.20 26.93 8.99
C GLY A 39 44.83 27.78 7.78
N GLY A 40 44.68 29.09 7.97
CA GLY A 40 44.92 30.08 6.91
C GLY A 40 46.38 30.54 6.95
N GLY A 41 47.06 30.54 5.81
CA GLY A 41 48.43 31.06 5.66
C GLY A 41 49.02 30.73 4.29
N GLY A 42 49.20 31.74 3.44
CA GLY A 42 49.71 31.60 2.07
C GLY A 42 51.21 31.28 1.99
N GLY A 43 51.59 30.56 0.94
CA GLY A 43 52.98 30.32 0.54
C GLY A 43 53.04 29.45 -0.73
N HIS A 44 53.75 29.91 -1.75
CA HIS A 44 54.02 29.16 -2.98
C HIS A 44 54.77 27.85 -2.70
N GLY A 45 54.23 26.72 -3.15
CA GLY A 45 54.88 25.40 -3.12
C GLY A 45 54.00 24.33 -3.79
N GLY A 46 54.59 23.48 -4.64
CA GLY A 46 53.89 22.51 -5.51
C GLY A 46 52.79 21.69 -4.84
N GLY A 47 51.61 21.66 -5.47
CA GLY A 47 50.36 21.18 -4.90
C GLY A 47 50.34 19.70 -4.50
N THR A 48 50.18 19.45 -3.21
CA THR A 48 49.98 18.14 -2.56
C THR A 48 48.52 17.84 -2.20
N GLY A 49 47.56 18.62 -2.69
CA GLY A 49 46.12 18.50 -2.37
C GLY A 49 45.40 17.30 -3.00
N CYS A 50 44.32 16.85 -2.35
CA CYS A 50 43.44 15.79 -2.86
C CYS A 50 42.55 16.29 -4.00
N LYS A 51 42.43 15.49 -5.08
CA LYS A 51 41.42 15.71 -6.13
C LYS A 51 40.08 15.16 -5.67
N ILE A 52 39.18 16.05 -5.25
CA ILE A 52 37.79 15.73 -4.89
C ILE A 52 36.88 16.41 -5.91
N SER A 53 35.94 15.65 -6.47
CA SER A 53 34.89 16.16 -7.37
C SER A 53 33.57 15.56 -6.94
N MET A 54 32.55 16.41 -6.76
CA MET A 54 31.16 15.99 -6.52
C MET A 54 30.38 15.84 -7.83
N LEU A 55 31.06 15.97 -8.97
CA LEU A 55 30.54 15.67 -10.30
C LEU A 55 31.17 14.38 -10.82
N TRP A 56 30.47 13.74 -11.76
CA TRP A 56 30.95 12.53 -12.45
C TRP A 56 32.39 12.69 -12.92
N ASN A 57 33.27 11.80 -12.46
CA ASN A 57 34.70 11.88 -12.74
C ASN A 57 35.35 10.49 -12.89
N TRP A 58 36.50 10.49 -13.56
CA TRP A 58 37.35 9.30 -13.77
C TRP A 58 38.73 9.49 -13.15
N ASN A 59 38.79 10.25 -12.04
CA ASN A 59 40.06 10.52 -11.37
C ASN A 59 40.62 9.24 -10.74
N THR A 60 41.94 9.08 -10.79
CA THR A 60 42.64 7.91 -10.25
C THR A 60 43.72 8.34 -9.27
N ILE A 61 44.77 9.01 -9.74
CA ILE A 61 45.92 9.46 -8.94
C ILE A 61 45.65 10.81 -8.29
N ASP A 62 46.05 10.91 -7.02
CA ASP A 62 45.82 12.02 -6.08
C ASP A 62 44.36 12.21 -5.62
N SER A 63 43.49 11.24 -5.87
CA SER A 63 42.13 11.22 -5.31
C SER A 63 42.12 10.72 -3.87
N CYS A 64 41.25 11.31 -3.04
CA CYS A 64 41.05 10.91 -1.65
C CYS A 64 39.60 10.46 -1.45
N PHE A 65 39.41 9.33 -0.79
CA PHE A 65 38.10 8.73 -0.55
C PHE A 65 37.84 8.57 0.95
N ILE A 66 36.69 9.05 1.43
CA ILE A 66 36.28 9.08 2.85
C ILE A 66 37.13 9.99 3.73
N ALA A 67 38.46 9.86 3.69
CA ALA A 67 39.40 10.64 4.49
C ALA A 67 40.65 11.00 3.68
N SER A 68 41.33 12.09 4.05
CA SER A 68 42.60 12.52 3.44
C SER A 68 43.72 11.49 3.61
N SER A 69 43.61 10.60 4.61
CA SER A 69 44.53 9.46 4.81
C SER A 69 44.39 8.37 3.74
N TRP A 70 43.23 8.25 3.10
CA TRP A 70 43.02 7.32 1.99
C TRP A 70 43.25 8.03 0.66
N LYS A 71 44.48 8.56 0.49
CA LYS A 71 44.94 9.19 -0.74
C LYS A 71 45.57 8.17 -1.67
N ILE A 72 45.08 8.10 -2.91
CA ILE A 72 45.61 7.22 -3.95
C ILE A 72 46.88 7.84 -4.56
N THR A 73 48.04 7.25 -4.29
CA THR A 73 49.35 7.74 -4.80
C THR A 73 49.92 6.92 -5.96
N SER A 74 49.36 5.74 -6.24
CA SER A 74 49.82 4.87 -7.32
C SER A 74 48.66 4.09 -7.97
N THR A 75 48.85 3.65 -9.22
CA THR A 75 47.87 2.82 -9.93
C THR A 75 47.60 1.49 -9.23
N ALA A 76 48.63 0.90 -8.60
CA ALA A 76 48.47 -0.33 -7.82
C ALA A 76 47.57 -0.12 -6.58
N MET A 77 47.75 1.00 -5.88
CA MET A 77 46.90 1.38 -4.74
C MET A 77 45.46 1.66 -5.17
N PHE A 78 45.27 2.25 -6.36
CA PHE A 78 43.95 2.45 -6.94
C PHE A 78 43.25 1.12 -7.23
N ALA A 79 43.93 0.20 -7.93
CA ALA A 79 43.39 -1.11 -8.25
C ALA A 79 43.06 -1.91 -6.97
N GLY A 80 43.93 -1.85 -5.96
CA GLY A 80 43.67 -2.46 -4.65
C GLY A 80 42.43 -1.87 -3.95
N SER A 81 42.22 -0.55 -4.05
CA SER A 81 41.03 0.11 -3.50
C SER A 81 39.75 -0.33 -4.23
N CYS A 82 39.78 -0.41 -5.57
CA CYS A 82 38.67 -0.95 -6.37
C CYS A 82 38.30 -2.38 -5.96
N ILE A 83 39.30 -3.26 -5.80
CA ILE A 83 39.09 -4.63 -5.32
C ILE A 83 38.52 -4.64 -3.90
N GLY A 84 39.02 -3.77 -3.02
CA GLY A 84 38.50 -3.62 -1.66
C GLY A 84 37.02 -3.22 -1.64
N VAL A 85 36.59 -2.32 -2.53
CA VAL A 85 35.18 -1.91 -2.67
C VAL A 85 34.30 -3.07 -3.14
N VAL A 86 34.77 -3.88 -4.10
CA VAL A 86 34.07 -5.10 -4.52
C VAL A 86 33.89 -6.07 -3.34
N PHE A 87 34.94 -6.33 -2.56
CA PHE A 87 34.84 -7.20 -1.40
C PHE A 87 33.97 -6.63 -0.29
N LEU A 88 33.99 -5.30 -0.10
CA LEU A 88 33.13 -4.62 0.87
C LEU A 88 31.64 -4.84 0.54
N THR A 89 31.23 -4.69 -0.72
CA THR A 89 29.84 -4.92 -1.13
C THR A 89 29.46 -6.40 -1.11
N ILE A 90 30.37 -7.31 -1.47
CA ILE A 90 30.15 -8.77 -1.28
C ILE A 90 29.95 -9.10 0.20
N SER A 91 30.75 -8.52 1.10
CA SER A 91 30.64 -8.76 2.54
C SER A 91 29.30 -8.27 3.12
N MET A 92 28.76 -7.17 2.60
CA MET A 92 27.43 -6.68 2.97
C MET A 92 26.34 -7.71 2.62
N GLU A 93 26.41 -8.33 1.45
CA GLU A 93 25.46 -9.39 1.06
C GLU A 93 25.63 -10.65 1.91
N ALA A 94 26.87 -11.01 2.27
CA ALA A 94 27.14 -12.10 3.20
C ALA A 94 26.49 -11.84 4.57
N MET A 95 26.58 -10.61 5.09
CA MET A 95 25.97 -10.23 6.36
C MET A 95 24.44 -10.24 6.32
N ARG A 96 23.84 -9.81 5.20
CA ARG A 96 22.40 -9.93 4.97
C ARG A 96 21.96 -11.40 4.98
N ARG A 97 22.75 -12.31 4.37
CA ARG A 97 22.50 -13.75 4.42
C ARG A 97 22.63 -14.32 5.85
N VAL A 98 23.66 -13.95 6.59
CA VAL A 98 23.83 -14.37 8.00
C VAL A 98 22.64 -13.95 8.85
N THR A 99 22.11 -12.74 8.64
CA THR A 99 20.92 -12.25 9.36
C THR A 99 19.70 -13.14 9.06
N LYS A 100 19.45 -13.44 7.79
CA LYS A 100 18.35 -14.34 7.36
C LYS A 100 18.53 -15.76 7.92
N GLU A 101 19.74 -16.31 7.89
CA GLU A 101 20.02 -17.65 8.44
C GLU A 101 19.86 -17.71 9.95
N PHE A 102 20.25 -16.65 10.66
CA PHE A 102 20.05 -16.56 12.10
C PHE A 102 18.55 -16.54 12.45
N ASP A 103 17.75 -15.76 11.71
CA ASP A 103 16.30 -15.74 11.90
C ASP A 103 15.66 -17.11 11.60
N ARG A 104 16.06 -17.77 10.49
CA ARG A 104 15.62 -19.14 10.17
C ARG A 104 15.99 -20.14 11.26
N PHE A 105 17.21 -20.05 11.80
CA PHE A 105 17.68 -20.90 12.89
C PHE A 105 16.83 -20.72 14.16
N LEU A 106 16.49 -19.48 14.52
CA LEU A 106 15.63 -19.20 15.67
C LEU A 106 14.24 -19.79 15.49
N VAL A 107 13.65 -19.65 14.30
CA VAL A 107 12.34 -20.24 13.96
C VAL A 107 12.38 -21.75 14.03
N ARG A 108 13.39 -22.41 13.45
CA ARG A 108 13.53 -23.88 13.51
C ARG A 108 13.64 -24.39 14.94
N LYS A 109 14.51 -23.78 15.75
CA LYS A 109 14.69 -24.15 17.15
C LYS A 109 13.42 -23.94 17.99
N HIS A 110 12.64 -22.90 17.65
CA HIS A 110 11.36 -22.68 18.29
C HIS A 110 10.34 -23.76 17.89
N ARG A 111 10.24 -24.08 16.59
CA ARG A 111 9.33 -25.11 16.07
C ARG A 111 9.60 -26.49 16.69
N GLU A 112 10.87 -26.88 16.78
CA GLU A 112 11.30 -28.14 17.44
C GLU A 112 10.87 -28.18 18.92
N LYS A 113 10.95 -27.04 19.63
CA LYS A 113 10.52 -26.94 21.03
C LYS A 113 8.99 -27.06 21.18
N LEU A 114 8.23 -26.52 20.22
CA LEU A 114 6.78 -26.59 20.19
C LEU A 114 6.27 -28.00 19.85
N GLU A 115 6.90 -28.66 18.87
CA GLU A 115 6.61 -30.06 18.50
C GLU A 115 6.81 -31.03 19.69
N GLY A 116 7.77 -30.74 20.58
CA GLY A 116 7.99 -31.49 21.82
C GLY A 116 6.97 -31.23 22.95
N GLN A 117 6.11 -30.21 22.84
CA GLN A 117 5.16 -29.81 23.90
C GLN A 117 3.70 -30.24 23.64
N GLY A 118 3.42 -30.91 22.52
CA GLY A 118 2.22 -31.74 22.32
C GLY A 118 0.86 -31.03 22.20
N ASN A 119 0.76 -29.73 22.51
CA ASN A 119 -0.44 -28.94 22.24
C ASN A 119 -0.07 -27.45 22.18
N VAL A 120 0.01 -26.88 20.97
CA VAL A 120 0.41 -25.49 20.76
C VAL A 120 -0.62 -24.79 19.90
N ASP A 121 -1.21 -23.74 20.46
CA ASP A 121 -2.11 -22.83 19.76
C ASP A 121 -1.37 -22.14 18.59
N PRO A 122 -1.80 -22.33 17.33
CA PRO A 122 -1.16 -21.75 16.16
C PRO A 122 -1.24 -20.21 16.10
N THR A 123 -2.01 -19.56 16.99
CA THR A 123 -2.20 -18.10 17.01
C THR A 123 -1.21 -17.36 17.92
N LEU A 124 -0.38 -18.07 18.69
CA LEU A 124 0.48 -17.45 19.70
C LEU A 124 1.72 -16.79 19.07
N LYS A 125 1.71 -15.45 18.95
CA LYS A 125 2.87 -14.66 18.49
C LYS A 125 4.05 -14.79 19.47
N HIS A 126 5.11 -15.47 19.03
CA HIS A 126 6.35 -15.60 19.80
C HIS A 126 7.21 -14.33 19.75
N ARG A 127 7.71 -13.88 20.91
CA ARG A 127 8.73 -12.82 21.01
C ARG A 127 10.09 -13.46 21.28
N PRO A 128 11.14 -13.13 20.50
CA PRO A 128 12.49 -13.66 20.73
C PRO A 128 13.02 -13.24 22.09
N ALA A 129 13.94 -14.03 22.64
CA ALA A 129 14.60 -13.67 23.90
C ALA A 129 15.42 -12.38 23.73
N VAL A 130 15.57 -11.60 24.80
CA VAL A 130 16.28 -10.31 24.78
C VAL A 130 17.69 -10.43 24.17
N TRP A 131 18.43 -11.49 24.51
CA TRP A 131 19.77 -11.71 23.95
C TRP A 131 19.76 -12.02 22.44
N GLN A 132 18.73 -12.73 21.95
CA GLN A 132 18.57 -13.01 20.51
C GLN A 132 18.27 -11.72 19.76
N GLN A 133 17.42 -10.88 20.35
CA GLN A 133 17.12 -9.55 19.83
C GLN A 133 18.35 -8.65 19.81
N MET A 134 19.22 -8.72 20.82
CA MET A 134 20.49 -7.97 20.84
C MET A 134 21.42 -8.40 19.69
N ILE A 135 21.53 -9.70 19.41
CA ILE A 135 22.33 -10.19 18.27
C ILE A 135 21.73 -9.73 16.95
N ARG A 136 20.40 -9.80 16.79
CA ARG A 136 19.71 -9.33 15.58
C ARG A 136 19.93 -7.83 15.36
N ALA A 137 19.82 -7.04 16.43
CA ALA A 137 20.10 -5.60 16.41
C ALA A 137 21.57 -5.30 16.05
N LEU A 138 22.52 -6.07 16.58
CA LEU A 138 23.95 -5.92 16.25
C LEU A 138 24.23 -6.21 14.77
N LEU A 139 23.69 -7.33 14.23
CA LEU A 139 23.83 -7.67 12.81
C LEU A 139 23.23 -6.57 11.91
N HIS A 140 22.08 -6.02 12.31
CA HIS A 140 21.46 -4.90 11.61
C HIS A 140 22.33 -3.64 11.66
N MET A 141 22.83 -3.27 12.84
CA MET A 141 23.70 -2.09 13.02
C MET A 141 24.95 -2.17 12.13
N VAL A 142 25.63 -3.33 12.09
CA VAL A 142 26.84 -3.48 11.26
C VAL A 142 26.49 -3.46 9.77
N THR A 143 25.40 -4.11 9.35
CA THR A 143 24.94 -4.07 7.95
C THR A 143 24.60 -2.63 7.53
N PHE A 144 23.91 -1.89 8.39
CA PHE A 144 23.59 -0.49 8.18
C PHE A 144 24.87 0.36 8.05
N GLY A 145 25.83 0.18 8.96
CA GLY A 145 27.12 0.88 8.92
C GLY A 145 27.90 0.64 7.63
N VAL A 146 28.00 -0.62 7.16
CA VAL A 146 28.67 -0.96 5.89
C VAL A 146 27.94 -0.33 4.70
N SER A 147 26.60 -0.36 4.70
CA SER A 147 25.81 0.26 3.62
C SER A 147 26.06 1.77 3.52
N TYR A 148 26.24 2.45 4.65
CA TYR A 148 26.51 3.87 4.70
C TYR A 148 27.91 4.20 4.16
N ILE A 149 28.90 3.36 4.43
CA ILE A 149 30.25 3.49 3.84
C ILE A 149 30.19 3.34 2.31
N VAL A 150 29.44 2.36 1.80
CA VAL A 150 29.24 2.17 0.36
C VAL A 150 28.54 3.38 -0.27
N MET A 151 27.52 3.91 0.40
CA MET A 151 26.82 5.11 -0.03
C MET A 151 27.76 6.34 -0.05
N LEU A 152 28.56 6.54 1.00
CA LEU A 152 29.55 7.61 1.05
C LEU A 152 30.56 7.49 -0.09
N LEU A 153 31.00 6.28 -0.45
CA LEU A 153 31.88 6.05 -1.60
C LEU A 153 31.20 6.40 -2.93
N ALA A 154 29.91 6.11 -3.07
CA ALA A 154 29.14 6.49 -4.26
C ALA A 154 29.01 8.00 -4.43
N MET A 155 28.95 8.77 -3.32
CA MET A 155 28.89 10.24 -3.33
C MET A 155 30.17 10.92 -3.88
N TYR A 156 31.26 10.18 -4.10
CA TYR A 156 32.45 10.72 -4.79
C TYR A 156 32.29 10.77 -6.31
N TYR A 157 31.16 10.27 -6.86
CA TYR A 157 30.83 10.26 -8.29
C TYR A 157 31.97 9.74 -9.18
N ASN A 158 32.82 8.86 -8.65
CA ASN A 158 33.94 8.28 -9.36
C ASN A 158 33.47 7.03 -10.09
N GLY A 159 33.53 7.05 -11.42
CA GLY A 159 32.96 5.99 -12.25
C GLY A 159 33.55 4.60 -11.96
N TYR A 160 34.83 4.50 -11.64
CA TYR A 160 35.47 3.23 -11.30
C TYR A 160 34.93 2.64 -10.00
N PHE A 161 34.78 3.45 -8.95
CA PHE A 161 34.26 2.99 -7.66
C PHE A 161 32.78 2.60 -7.77
N ILE A 162 31.99 3.34 -8.55
CA ILE A 162 30.59 2.98 -8.83
C ILE A 162 30.52 1.63 -9.55
N ILE A 163 31.34 1.40 -10.58
CA ILE A 163 31.40 0.10 -11.27
C ILE A 163 31.79 -1.02 -10.30
N CYS A 164 32.77 -0.79 -9.42
CA CYS A 164 33.18 -1.76 -8.40
C CYS A 164 32.06 -2.08 -7.40
N ILE A 165 31.29 -1.07 -6.98
CA ILE A 165 30.11 -1.26 -6.11
C ILE A 165 29.10 -2.17 -6.80
N LEU A 166 28.76 -1.87 -8.06
CA LEU A 166 27.80 -2.66 -8.85
C LEU A 166 28.28 -4.10 -9.08
N LEU A 167 29.55 -4.28 -9.44
CA LEU A 167 30.14 -5.61 -9.64
C LEU A 167 30.12 -6.44 -8.37
N GLY A 168 30.51 -5.86 -7.23
CA GLY A 168 30.49 -6.60 -5.98
C GLY A 168 29.06 -6.87 -5.47
N ALA A 169 28.10 -5.99 -5.73
CA ALA A 169 26.68 -6.27 -5.46
C ALA A 169 26.15 -7.44 -6.31
N TYR A 170 26.49 -7.47 -7.60
CA TYR A 170 26.14 -8.57 -8.51
C TYR A 170 26.77 -9.89 -8.04
N LEU A 171 28.07 -9.91 -7.77
CA LEU A 171 28.79 -11.10 -7.30
C LEU A 171 28.31 -11.56 -5.93
N GLY A 172 28.01 -10.64 -5.01
CA GLY A 172 27.45 -10.95 -3.70
C GLY A 172 26.05 -11.55 -3.80
N CYS A 173 25.21 -11.02 -4.69
CA CYS A 173 23.90 -11.60 -4.98
C CYS A 173 24.06 -13.04 -5.51
N LEU A 174 24.90 -13.25 -6.53
CA LEU A 174 25.15 -14.58 -7.08
C LEU A 174 25.64 -15.58 -6.03
N ALA A 175 26.54 -15.16 -5.13
CA ALA A 175 27.13 -16.05 -4.13
C ALA A 175 26.16 -16.39 -2.99
N PHE A 176 25.37 -15.41 -2.52
CA PHE A 176 24.60 -15.54 -1.28
C PHE A 176 23.08 -15.62 -1.45
N HIS A 177 22.55 -15.35 -2.64
CA HIS A 177 21.11 -15.43 -2.96
C HIS A 177 20.76 -16.66 -3.81
N TYR A 178 21.70 -17.60 -3.97
CA TYR A 178 21.43 -18.90 -4.59
C TYR A 178 20.65 -19.79 -3.59
N GLU A 179 19.34 -19.59 -3.49
CA GLU A 179 18.43 -20.48 -2.76
C GLU A 179 17.66 -21.37 -3.75
N ALA A 180 17.45 -22.63 -3.37
CA ALA A 180 16.63 -23.55 -4.14
C ALA A 180 15.16 -23.11 -4.03
N PHE A 181 14.50 -22.94 -5.18
CA PHE A 181 13.05 -22.84 -5.22
C PHE A 181 12.47 -24.15 -4.68
N GLU A 182 11.59 -24.08 -3.69
CA GLU A 182 10.78 -25.24 -3.32
C GLU A 182 9.93 -25.60 -4.54
N THR A 183 10.22 -26.74 -5.16
CA THR A 183 9.28 -27.36 -6.10
C THR A 183 8.04 -27.71 -5.30
N LEU A 184 6.99 -26.90 -5.46
CA LEU A 184 5.63 -27.32 -5.15
C LEU A 184 5.37 -28.59 -5.98
N GLU A 185 5.48 -29.77 -5.36
CA GLU A 185 4.71 -31.00 -5.64
C GLU A 185 5.35 -32.19 -4.89
N ALA A 186 4.76 -32.55 -3.75
CA ALA A 186 4.68 -33.94 -3.29
C ALA A 186 3.47 -34.07 -2.38
N GLY A 187 2.33 -34.40 -2.98
CA GLY A 187 1.10 -34.69 -2.26
C GLY A 187 1.29 -35.78 -1.20
N LYS A 188 0.65 -35.58 -0.05
CA LYS A 188 0.19 -36.66 0.82
C LYS A 188 -1.27 -36.43 1.16
N GLN A 189 -2.12 -36.77 0.19
CA GLN A 189 -3.36 -37.47 0.53
C GLN A 189 -3.05 -38.97 0.67
N THR A 190 -3.79 -39.56 1.61
CA THR A 190 -4.21 -40.97 1.71
C THR A 190 -3.18 -42.07 2.03
N THR A 191 -3.22 -42.52 3.28
CA THR A 191 -2.98 -43.94 3.63
C THR A 191 -3.84 -44.34 4.83
N ALA A 192 -5.02 -44.89 4.54
CA ALA A 192 -5.82 -45.84 5.35
C ALA A 192 -7.16 -46.01 4.62
N THR A 193 -7.68 -47.16 4.20
CA THR A 193 -7.26 -48.56 4.26
C THR A 193 -8.10 -49.27 3.19
N LYS A 194 -7.51 -50.14 2.37
CA LYS A 194 -8.26 -51.05 1.47
C LYS A 194 -8.14 -52.47 2.03
N ALA A 195 -9.22 -52.94 2.64
CA ALA A 195 -9.61 -54.34 2.84
C ALA A 195 -11.14 -54.27 2.96
N THR A 196 -11.98 -54.91 2.15
CA THR A 196 -12.01 -56.34 1.87
C THR A 196 -12.88 -56.58 0.62
N THR A 197 -12.41 -57.47 -0.23
CA THR A 197 -13.11 -58.15 -1.32
C THR A 197 -14.41 -58.83 -0.85
N SER A 198 -15.51 -58.74 -1.60
CA SER A 198 -16.25 -59.89 -2.17
C SER A 198 -17.69 -59.55 -2.59
N THR A 199 -17.96 -59.71 -3.88
CA THR A 199 -19.13 -60.34 -4.54
C THR A 199 -20.58 -60.19 -4.02
N HIS A 200 -21.46 -59.90 -4.99
CA HIS A 200 -22.77 -60.55 -5.30
C HIS A 200 -24.03 -59.66 -5.25
N PHE A 201 -24.80 -59.77 -6.35
CA PHE A 201 -26.13 -59.19 -6.69
C PHE A 201 -27.29 -59.90 -5.92
N PRO A 202 -28.61 -59.63 -6.17
CA PRO A 202 -29.45 -58.42 -6.01
C PRO A 202 -30.75 -58.70 -5.17
N VAL A 203 -31.72 -57.76 -5.19
CA VAL A 203 -33.20 -57.92 -4.98
C VAL A 203 -33.81 -57.51 -3.62
N ASP A 204 -34.71 -56.51 -3.72
CA ASP A 204 -36.01 -56.22 -3.09
C ASP A 204 -36.36 -56.79 -1.71
N THR A 205 -36.85 -55.94 -0.79
CA THR A 205 -38.26 -55.91 -0.32
C THR A 205 -38.53 -54.83 0.75
N GLU A 206 -39.82 -54.54 0.89
CA GLU A 206 -40.54 -53.50 1.62
C GLU A 206 -40.29 -53.37 3.14
N GLY A 207 -40.49 -52.12 3.62
CA GLY A 207 -41.31 -51.78 4.79
C GLY A 207 -40.77 -52.03 6.19
N ASP A 208 -40.47 -50.97 6.95
CA ASP A 208 -41.21 -50.65 8.19
C ASP A 208 -40.94 -49.21 8.67
N ASN A 209 -41.90 -48.70 9.44
CA ASN A 209 -42.09 -47.33 9.90
C ASN A 209 -41.21 -46.93 11.11
N ASN A 210 -41.17 -45.61 11.31
CA ASN A 210 -40.94 -44.87 12.57
C ASN A 210 -39.54 -44.90 13.18
N ASN A 211 -38.83 -43.78 13.09
CA ASN A 211 -38.91 -42.80 14.18
C ASN A 211 -38.25 -41.47 13.82
N ASN A 212 -38.96 -40.40 14.19
CA ASN A 212 -38.53 -39.02 14.16
C ASN A 212 -37.16 -38.84 14.84
N ASN A 213 -36.21 -38.29 14.10
CA ASN A 213 -35.22 -37.38 14.65
C ASN A 213 -34.98 -36.27 13.63
N ASN A 214 -35.63 -35.14 13.89
CA ASN A 214 -35.33 -33.86 13.28
C ASN A 214 -33.88 -33.48 13.60
N ASN A 215 -32.96 -33.87 12.72
CA ASN A 215 -31.78 -33.05 12.44
C ASN A 215 -31.95 -32.59 11.00
N MET A 216 -32.61 -31.44 10.89
CA MET A 216 -32.66 -30.63 9.68
C MET A 216 -31.20 -30.29 9.35
N ALA A 217 -30.61 -31.12 8.50
CA ALA A 217 -29.43 -30.74 7.75
C ALA A 217 -29.77 -29.38 7.14
N SER A 218 -29.04 -28.35 7.57
CA SER A 218 -29.12 -27.02 6.97
C SER A 218 -28.92 -27.20 5.48
N ASP A 219 -30.02 -27.06 4.75
CA ASP A 219 -30.08 -27.09 3.30
C ASP A 219 -29.01 -26.13 2.79
N LEU A 220 -27.98 -26.66 2.12
CA LEU A 220 -26.92 -25.89 1.48
C LEU A 220 -27.52 -25.19 0.25
N THR A 221 -28.45 -24.28 0.50
CA THR A 221 -28.98 -23.37 -0.48
C THR A 221 -27.84 -22.44 -0.90
N ALA A 222 -27.68 -22.25 -2.21
CA ALA A 222 -26.67 -21.34 -2.73
C ALA A 222 -26.86 -19.94 -2.09
N PRO A 223 -25.77 -19.22 -1.76
CA PRO A 223 -25.87 -17.93 -1.09
C PRO A 223 -26.69 -16.96 -1.95
N ARG A 224 -27.73 -16.36 -1.36
CA ARG A 224 -28.65 -15.44 -2.04
C ARG A 224 -27.90 -14.31 -2.74
N LEU A 225 -27.00 -13.65 -2.00
CA LEU A 225 -26.18 -12.57 -2.50
C LEU A 225 -24.80 -13.09 -2.89
N VAL A 226 -24.42 -12.84 -4.14
CA VAL A 226 -23.08 -13.12 -4.64
C VAL A 226 -22.41 -11.80 -5.00
N TYR A 227 -21.33 -11.50 -4.31
CA TYR A 227 -20.59 -10.24 -4.42
C TYR A 227 -19.27 -10.48 -5.16
N TYR A 228 -19.06 -9.79 -6.28
CA TYR A 228 -17.87 -9.95 -7.11
C TYR A 228 -16.83 -8.88 -6.77
N ASP A 229 -15.68 -9.31 -6.24
CA ASP A 229 -14.54 -8.47 -5.85
C ASP A 229 -13.28 -8.83 -6.65
N ILE A 230 -12.32 -7.92 -6.70
CA ILE A 230 -11.03 -8.07 -7.37
C ILE A 230 -10.12 -8.97 -6.55
N ALA A 231 -9.55 -9.97 -7.21
CA ALA A 231 -8.60 -10.89 -6.62
C ALA A 231 -7.19 -10.25 -6.53
N PHE A 232 -6.84 -9.70 -5.36
CA PHE A 232 -5.45 -9.32 -4.98
C PHE A 232 -4.70 -10.51 -4.40
N ALA A 233 -3.36 -10.52 -4.34
CA ALA A 233 -2.55 -11.67 -3.89
C ALA A 233 -3.14 -12.47 -2.69
N VAL A 234 -3.01 -13.80 -2.70
CA VAL A 234 -3.38 -14.62 -1.54
C VAL A 234 -2.50 -14.31 -0.29
N PRO A 235 -3.04 -14.36 0.95
CA PRO A 235 -4.46 -14.55 1.30
C PRO A 235 -5.33 -13.31 0.96
N ARG A 236 -6.51 -13.54 0.38
CA ARG A 236 -7.35 -12.48 -0.21
C ARG A 236 -7.94 -11.57 0.87
N GLU A 237 -8.27 -12.15 2.00
CA GLU A 237 -8.85 -11.52 3.18
C GLU A 237 -7.92 -10.44 3.73
N GLU A 238 -6.60 -10.66 3.59
CA GLU A 238 -5.60 -9.70 4.03
C GLU A 238 -5.27 -8.66 2.95
N ASN A 239 -5.22 -9.05 1.68
CA ASN A 239 -4.69 -8.19 0.61
C ASN A 239 -5.76 -7.46 -0.20
N THR A 240 -7.04 -7.83 -0.13
CA THR A 240 -8.10 -7.09 -0.83
C THR A 240 -8.13 -5.64 -0.35
N ALA A 241 -8.07 -4.72 -1.31
CA ALA A 241 -7.84 -3.31 -1.03
C ALA A 241 -8.54 -2.34 -2.01
N ALA A 242 -9.16 -2.82 -3.07
CA ALA A 242 -9.72 -1.94 -4.10
C ALA A 242 -10.81 -1.02 -3.52
N PRO A 243 -10.74 0.31 -3.72
CA PRO A 243 -11.62 1.26 -3.04
C PRO A 243 -13.10 1.03 -3.30
N ASN A 244 -13.50 0.90 -4.57
CA ASN A 244 -14.91 0.76 -4.93
C ASN A 244 -15.51 -0.56 -4.43
N PRO A 245 -14.84 -1.71 -4.57
CA PRO A 245 -15.28 -2.92 -3.90
C PRO A 245 -15.43 -2.73 -2.38
N TRP A 246 -14.44 -2.17 -1.69
CA TRP A 246 -14.54 -1.94 -0.24
C TRP A 246 -15.72 -1.06 0.18
N LYS A 247 -16.08 -0.03 -0.59
CA LYS A 247 -17.31 0.75 -0.35
C LYS A 247 -18.56 -0.13 -0.32
N ALA A 248 -18.68 -1.06 -1.27
CA ALA A 248 -19.80 -2.01 -1.34
C ALA A 248 -19.72 -3.07 -0.23
N ARG A 249 -18.51 -3.55 0.10
CA ARG A 249 -18.28 -4.50 1.20
C ARG A 249 -18.72 -3.92 2.55
N TYR A 250 -18.33 -2.68 2.84
CA TYR A 250 -18.81 -1.98 4.03
C TYR A 250 -20.33 -1.84 4.04
N ALA A 251 -20.96 -1.53 2.90
CA ALA A 251 -22.42 -1.44 2.82
C ALA A 251 -23.12 -2.79 3.08
N LEU A 252 -22.59 -3.88 2.53
CA LEU A 252 -23.08 -5.25 2.78
C LEU A 252 -22.97 -5.61 4.27
N ASN A 253 -21.79 -5.41 4.85
CA ASN A 253 -21.52 -5.71 6.26
C ASN A 253 -22.35 -4.83 7.19
N PHE A 254 -22.51 -3.54 6.88
CA PHE A 254 -23.36 -2.61 7.63
C PHE A 254 -24.82 -3.06 7.66
N LYS A 255 -25.33 -3.59 6.55
CA LYS A 255 -26.68 -4.16 6.47
C LYS A 255 -26.78 -5.57 7.07
N ALA A 256 -25.68 -6.14 7.54
CA ALA A 256 -25.59 -7.54 7.97
C ALA A 256 -26.22 -8.50 6.94
N ALA A 257 -26.08 -8.17 5.65
CA ALA A 257 -26.65 -8.95 4.57
C ALA A 257 -25.73 -10.14 4.30
N PRO A 258 -26.17 -11.40 4.42
CA PRO A 258 -25.30 -12.55 4.15
C PRO A 258 -24.94 -12.61 2.66
N TYR A 259 -23.65 -12.67 2.35
CA TYR A 259 -23.16 -12.79 0.97
C TYR A 259 -21.95 -13.72 0.89
N LYS A 260 -21.67 -14.18 -0.32
CA LYS A 260 -20.41 -14.86 -0.66
C LYS A 260 -19.58 -13.97 -1.59
N THR A 261 -18.30 -13.80 -1.30
CA THR A 261 -17.38 -13.16 -2.26
C THR A 261 -16.99 -14.15 -3.36
N GLU A 262 -17.17 -13.76 -4.62
CA GLU A 262 -16.56 -14.40 -5.78
C GLU A 262 -15.37 -13.55 -6.24
N TRP A 263 -14.17 -14.13 -6.14
CA TRP A 263 -12.93 -13.45 -6.48
C TRP A 263 -12.66 -13.49 -7.98
N VAL A 264 -12.49 -12.32 -8.57
CA VAL A 264 -12.29 -12.17 -10.02
C VAL A 264 -10.91 -11.61 -10.30
N GLN A 265 -10.13 -12.35 -11.09
CA GLN A 265 -8.84 -11.86 -11.57
C GLN A 265 -9.03 -10.62 -12.43
N MET A 266 -8.15 -9.63 -12.27
CA MET A 266 -8.28 -8.35 -12.97
C MET A 266 -8.42 -8.47 -14.50
N PRO A 267 -7.68 -9.36 -15.20
CA PRO A 267 -7.86 -9.58 -16.63
C PRO A 267 -9.24 -10.11 -17.02
N ASP A 268 -9.94 -10.79 -16.11
CA ASP A 268 -11.22 -11.45 -16.35
C ASP A 268 -12.44 -10.57 -16.04
N ILE A 269 -12.25 -9.37 -15.45
CA ILE A 269 -13.35 -8.48 -15.02
C ILE A 269 -14.35 -8.22 -16.16
N THR A 270 -13.86 -7.88 -17.34
CA THR A 270 -14.73 -7.61 -18.51
C THR A 270 -15.54 -8.85 -18.89
N LYS A 271 -14.91 -10.03 -18.91
CA LYS A 271 -15.55 -11.30 -19.26
C LYS A 271 -16.64 -11.66 -18.26
N VAL A 272 -16.32 -11.58 -16.96
CA VAL A 272 -17.26 -11.88 -15.87
C VAL A 272 -18.45 -10.92 -15.90
N ARG A 273 -18.19 -9.61 -15.98
CA ARG A 273 -19.25 -8.59 -15.94
C ARG A 273 -20.21 -8.73 -17.12
N LYS A 274 -19.69 -8.98 -18.33
CA LYS A 274 -20.52 -9.30 -19.51
C LYS A 274 -21.30 -10.60 -19.33
N GLY A 275 -20.68 -11.65 -18.80
CA GLY A 275 -21.35 -12.93 -18.53
C GLY A 275 -22.50 -12.83 -17.52
N LEU A 276 -22.43 -11.87 -16.60
CA LEU A 276 -23.51 -11.56 -15.65
C LEU A 276 -24.60 -10.67 -16.25
N GLY A 277 -24.42 -10.14 -17.46
CA GLY A 277 -25.34 -9.15 -18.05
C GLY A 277 -25.24 -7.76 -17.42
N ALA A 278 -24.16 -7.47 -16.70
CA ALA A 278 -23.95 -6.17 -16.07
C ALA A 278 -23.33 -5.17 -17.06
N SER A 279 -23.99 -4.03 -17.27
CA SER A 279 -23.48 -2.95 -18.11
C SER A 279 -22.17 -2.35 -17.58
N ALA A 280 -21.36 -1.79 -18.49
CA ALA A 280 -20.22 -0.98 -18.10
C ALA A 280 -20.71 0.27 -17.34
N CYS A 281 -20.09 0.56 -16.20
CA CYS A 281 -20.41 1.75 -15.41
C CYS A 281 -19.49 2.93 -15.72
N ARG A 282 -18.42 2.73 -16.50
CA ARG A 282 -17.43 3.74 -16.87
C ARG A 282 -17.07 3.65 -18.34
N LYS A 283 -16.45 4.71 -18.84
CA LYS A 283 -15.84 4.75 -20.18
C LYS A 283 -14.37 5.10 -20.05
N PHE A 284 -13.57 4.56 -20.97
CA PHE A 284 -12.19 4.97 -21.16
C PHE A 284 -12.11 6.37 -21.78
N ALA A 285 -10.93 6.98 -21.78
CA ALA A 285 -10.70 8.30 -22.38
C ALA A 285 -11.00 8.35 -23.89
N ASP A 286 -10.91 7.20 -24.57
CA ASP A 286 -11.29 7.02 -25.98
C ASP A 286 -12.81 6.80 -26.19
N GLY A 287 -13.61 6.82 -25.12
CA GLY A 287 -15.06 6.62 -25.14
C GLY A 287 -15.52 5.16 -25.12
N THR A 288 -14.60 4.19 -25.17
CA THR A 288 -14.95 2.76 -25.13
C THR A 288 -15.39 2.32 -23.73
N ASP A 289 -16.17 1.24 -23.64
CA ASP A 289 -16.73 0.77 -22.37
C ASP A 289 -15.64 0.24 -21.42
N TYR A 290 -15.67 0.73 -20.18
CA TYR A 290 -14.80 0.29 -19.10
C TYR A 290 -15.58 -0.50 -18.04
N TYR A 291 -15.32 -1.80 -18.01
CA TYR A 291 -15.91 -2.74 -17.06
C TYR A 291 -15.08 -2.77 -15.78
N THR A 292 -15.72 -2.56 -14.64
CA THR A 292 -15.07 -2.51 -13.33
C THR A 292 -15.77 -3.44 -12.34
N LEU A 293 -15.23 -3.56 -11.13
CA LEU A 293 -15.92 -4.15 -9.99
C LEU A 293 -16.10 -3.06 -8.93
N PRO A 294 -17.12 -3.17 -8.05
CA PRO A 294 -17.91 -4.38 -7.74
C PRO A 294 -19.12 -4.65 -8.64
N VAL A 295 -19.64 -5.87 -8.54
CA VAL A 295 -20.98 -6.30 -8.99
C VAL A 295 -21.62 -7.11 -7.86
N LEU A 296 -22.92 -6.94 -7.65
CA LEU A 296 -23.74 -7.75 -6.76
C LEU A 296 -24.80 -8.46 -7.58
N LYS A 297 -24.96 -9.77 -7.35
CA LYS A 297 -26.06 -10.57 -7.89
C LYS A 297 -26.94 -11.04 -6.73
N ASP A 298 -28.24 -10.77 -6.82
CA ASP A 298 -29.24 -11.31 -5.89
C ASP A 298 -30.10 -12.36 -6.61
N SER A 299 -30.04 -13.62 -6.16
CA SER A 299 -30.82 -14.71 -6.74
C SER A 299 -32.32 -14.62 -6.44
N GLU A 300 -32.73 -13.91 -5.38
CA GLU A 300 -34.14 -13.80 -4.98
C GLU A 300 -34.88 -12.78 -5.85
N THR A 301 -34.27 -11.62 -6.09
CA THR A 301 -34.85 -10.57 -6.94
C THR A 301 -34.47 -10.70 -8.41
N GLY A 302 -33.44 -11.50 -8.72
CA GLY A 302 -32.83 -11.59 -10.05
C GLY A 302 -31.97 -10.37 -10.41
N ALA A 303 -31.75 -9.43 -9.49
CA ALA A 303 -31.02 -8.21 -9.74
C ALA A 303 -29.52 -8.48 -9.98
N VAL A 304 -28.95 -7.77 -10.96
CA VAL A 304 -27.51 -7.68 -11.18
C VAL A 304 -27.13 -6.21 -11.15
N VAL A 305 -26.57 -5.77 -10.02
CA VAL A 305 -26.26 -4.36 -9.75
C VAL A 305 -24.76 -4.16 -9.84
N GLY A 306 -24.32 -3.26 -10.71
CA GLY A 306 -22.91 -2.94 -10.86
C GLY A 306 -22.65 -1.50 -10.44
N ASP A 307 -21.46 -1.26 -9.86
CA ASP A 307 -21.05 -0.03 -9.18
C ASP A 307 -21.38 0.03 -7.67
N SER A 308 -20.43 0.49 -6.87
CA SER A 308 -20.50 0.48 -5.41
C SER A 308 -21.62 1.34 -4.82
N PHE A 309 -21.93 2.49 -5.43
CA PHE A 309 -22.97 3.37 -4.92
C PHE A 309 -24.36 2.80 -5.25
N ASP A 310 -24.52 2.24 -6.44
CA ASP A 310 -25.78 1.63 -6.88
C ASP A 310 -26.07 0.36 -6.07
N ILE A 311 -25.04 -0.40 -5.71
CA ILE A 311 -25.14 -1.50 -4.75
C ILE A 311 -25.63 -0.98 -3.39
N ALA A 312 -25.08 0.12 -2.87
CA ALA A 312 -25.53 0.67 -1.59
C ALA A 312 -26.99 1.15 -1.63
N LEU A 313 -27.43 1.80 -2.72
CA LEU A 313 -28.84 2.15 -2.94
C LEU A 313 -29.72 0.90 -2.96
N TYR A 314 -29.34 -0.11 -3.73
CA TYR A 314 -30.05 -1.37 -3.83
C TYR A 314 -30.19 -2.06 -2.47
N LEU A 315 -29.12 -2.08 -1.67
CA LEU A 315 -29.13 -2.65 -0.33
C LEU A 315 -30.02 -1.85 0.63
N GLN A 316 -30.05 -0.52 0.53
CA GLN A 316 -30.96 0.31 1.31
C GLN A 316 -32.43 0.05 0.95
N GLU A 317 -32.74 -0.15 -0.32
CA GLU A 317 -34.11 -0.42 -0.79
C GLU A 317 -34.55 -1.85 -0.47
N THR A 318 -33.66 -2.83 -0.61
CA THR A 318 -33.96 -4.26 -0.43
C THR A 318 -33.95 -4.67 1.04
N PHE A 319 -33.10 -4.03 1.85
CA PHE A 319 -32.91 -4.33 3.27
C PHE A 319 -32.99 -3.04 4.12
N PRO A 320 -34.14 -2.33 4.14
CA PRO A 320 -34.25 -1.03 4.79
C PRO A 320 -33.97 -1.09 6.30
N ASP A 321 -34.46 -2.14 6.97
CA ASP A 321 -34.42 -2.30 8.43
C ASP A 321 -33.30 -3.24 8.93
N SER A 322 -32.45 -3.75 8.03
CA SER A 322 -31.40 -4.71 8.40
C SER A 322 -30.14 -4.04 8.93
N GLY A 323 -29.42 -4.77 9.78
CA GLY A 323 -28.09 -4.40 10.26
C GLY A 323 -28.07 -3.14 11.13
N SER A 324 -27.15 -2.23 10.82
CA SER A 324 -26.90 -0.99 11.58
C SER A 324 -27.80 0.19 11.17
N GLY A 325 -28.86 -0.07 10.41
CA GLY A 325 -29.91 0.89 10.09
C GLY A 325 -29.80 1.47 8.68
N ASP A 326 -30.13 2.75 8.54
CA ASP A 326 -30.15 3.45 7.25
C ASP A 326 -28.73 3.87 6.81
N LEU A 327 -28.38 3.50 5.57
CA LEU A 327 -27.11 3.80 4.89
C LEU A 327 -27.00 5.27 4.47
N PHE A 328 -28.14 5.92 4.21
CA PHE A 328 -28.22 7.28 3.69
C PHE A 328 -29.05 8.20 4.60
N PRO A 329 -28.74 8.28 5.91
CA PRO A 329 -29.40 9.20 6.80
C PRO A 329 -29.21 10.64 6.31
N GLU A 330 -30.14 11.53 6.68
CA GLU A 330 -29.97 12.95 6.43
C GLU A 330 -28.67 13.44 7.07
N GLN A 331 -27.84 14.10 6.25
CA GLN A 331 -26.55 14.63 6.68
C GLN A 331 -26.70 16.15 6.81
N PRO A 332 -26.25 16.75 7.92
CA PRO A 332 -26.34 18.19 8.10
C PRO A 332 -25.53 18.95 7.04
N ASP A 333 -24.41 18.39 6.60
CA ASP A 333 -23.63 18.94 5.48
C ASP A 333 -22.59 17.94 4.90
N LEU A 334 -22.67 17.67 3.59
CA LEU A 334 -21.66 16.95 2.78
C LEU A 334 -21.06 17.88 1.70
N SER A 335 -20.47 19.01 2.13
CA SER A 335 -19.97 20.08 1.26
C SER A 335 -18.55 19.90 0.73
N TYR A 336 -17.84 18.84 1.09
CA TYR A 336 -16.46 18.64 0.62
C TYR A 336 -16.38 18.69 -0.91
N VAL A 337 -15.55 19.60 -1.41
CA VAL A 337 -15.19 19.74 -2.82
C VAL A 337 -13.69 19.54 -2.94
N CYS A 338 -13.26 18.65 -3.84
CA CYS A 338 -11.85 18.40 -4.07
C CYS A 338 -11.18 19.63 -4.71
N PRO A 339 -10.14 20.21 -4.10
CA PRO A 339 -9.31 21.20 -4.78
C PRO A 339 -8.70 20.59 -6.06
N GLY A 340 -8.66 21.33 -7.16
CA GLY A 340 -8.05 20.87 -8.41
C GLY A 340 -8.82 19.78 -9.17
N ALA A 341 -10.10 19.55 -8.86
CA ALA A 341 -10.94 18.56 -9.54
C ALA A 341 -11.01 18.73 -11.08
N GLU A 342 -10.79 19.95 -11.58
CA GLU A 342 -10.78 20.27 -13.02
C GLU A 342 -9.58 19.66 -13.77
N GLU A 343 -8.52 19.25 -13.06
CA GLU A 343 -7.29 18.70 -13.65
C GLU A 343 -7.31 17.17 -13.83
N VAL A 344 -8.39 16.48 -13.41
CA VAL A 344 -8.49 15.02 -13.49
C VAL A 344 -8.71 14.56 -14.93
N LEU A 345 -7.68 13.96 -15.54
CA LEU A 345 -7.67 13.49 -16.94
C LEU A 345 -8.66 12.34 -17.26
N ILE A 346 -9.13 11.59 -16.26
CA ILE A 346 -10.03 10.45 -16.47
C ILE A 346 -11.43 10.84 -15.96
N PRO A 347 -12.41 11.07 -16.85
CA PRO A 347 -13.76 11.42 -16.43
C PRO A 347 -14.34 10.28 -15.58
N LEU A 348 -14.73 10.59 -14.34
CA LEU A 348 -15.71 9.74 -13.65
C LEU A 348 -17.03 9.89 -14.40
N SER A 349 -17.78 8.79 -14.57
CA SER A 349 -19.09 8.83 -15.23
C SER A 349 -19.97 9.86 -14.54
N LYS A 350 -20.41 10.88 -15.27
CA LYS A 350 -21.41 11.83 -14.77
C LYS A 350 -22.68 11.06 -14.45
N ARG A 351 -23.22 11.26 -13.25
CA ARG A 351 -24.49 10.67 -12.83
C ARG A 351 -25.54 11.76 -12.80
N GLU A 352 -26.49 11.67 -13.73
CA GLU A 352 -27.67 12.55 -13.75
C GLU A 352 -28.82 11.86 -13.01
N ASP A 353 -29.59 12.63 -12.24
CA ASP A 353 -30.79 12.16 -11.51
C ASP A 353 -30.66 10.93 -10.60
N VAL A 354 -29.69 10.97 -9.69
CA VAL A 354 -29.51 9.94 -8.65
C VAL A 354 -30.32 10.28 -7.38
N LYS A 355 -30.91 9.28 -6.72
CA LYS A 355 -31.37 9.42 -5.33
C LYS A 355 -30.17 9.72 -4.42
N HIS A 356 -30.37 10.48 -3.34
CA HIS A 356 -29.29 10.92 -2.43
C HIS A 356 -28.17 11.70 -3.14
N LYS A 357 -28.55 12.75 -3.89
CA LYS A 357 -27.63 13.57 -4.72
C LYS A 357 -26.40 14.09 -3.95
N ASP A 358 -26.54 14.45 -2.67
CA ASP A 358 -25.43 14.92 -1.85
C ASP A 358 -24.37 13.84 -1.61
N TYR A 359 -24.78 12.61 -1.31
CA TYR A 359 -23.85 11.48 -1.16
C TYR A 359 -23.16 11.15 -2.49
N SER A 360 -23.88 11.22 -3.61
CA SER A 360 -23.27 11.01 -4.93
C SER A 360 -22.24 12.10 -5.26
N ARG A 361 -22.55 13.38 -4.98
CA ARG A 361 -21.60 14.50 -5.15
C ARG A 361 -20.38 14.31 -4.25
N PHE A 362 -20.60 13.95 -3.00
CA PHE A 362 -19.54 13.69 -2.03
C PHE A 362 -18.63 12.55 -2.49
N ASN A 363 -19.20 11.42 -2.95
CA ASN A 363 -18.45 10.29 -3.51
C ASN A 363 -17.52 10.73 -4.65
N THR A 364 -18.03 11.51 -5.61
CA THR A 364 -17.23 12.02 -6.73
C THR A 364 -16.05 12.86 -6.26
N ASN A 365 -16.27 13.76 -5.29
CA ASN A 365 -15.20 14.62 -4.77
C ASN A 365 -14.16 13.84 -3.97
N VAL A 366 -14.59 12.88 -3.14
CA VAL A 366 -13.65 12.00 -2.43
C VAL A 366 -12.85 11.16 -3.43
N ASP A 367 -13.51 10.59 -4.45
CA ASP A 367 -12.81 9.83 -5.49
C ASP A 367 -11.77 10.66 -6.23
N TRP A 368 -12.06 11.92 -6.56
CA TRP A 368 -11.08 12.82 -7.15
C TRP A 368 -9.89 13.07 -6.23
N ALA A 369 -10.14 13.36 -4.96
CA ALA A 369 -9.11 13.64 -3.97
C ALA A 369 -8.06 12.53 -3.90
N PHE A 370 -8.49 11.27 -3.85
CA PHE A 370 -7.57 10.14 -3.82
C PHE A 370 -7.02 9.75 -5.20
N THR A 371 -7.81 9.90 -6.26
CA THR A 371 -7.38 9.56 -7.63
C THR A 371 -6.24 10.46 -8.11
N LEU A 372 -6.27 11.75 -7.77
CA LEU A 372 -5.16 12.70 -8.04
C LEU A 372 -3.82 12.22 -7.46
N HIS A 373 -3.87 11.46 -6.36
CA HIS A 373 -2.71 10.96 -5.63
C HIS A 373 -2.50 9.45 -5.81
N ALA A 374 -3.19 8.79 -6.75
CA ALA A 374 -3.16 7.34 -6.95
C ALA A 374 -1.74 6.80 -7.24
N GLY A 375 -0.85 7.62 -7.81
CA GLY A 375 0.56 7.28 -8.06
C GLY A 375 1.37 6.99 -6.79
N LEU A 376 0.91 7.44 -5.60
CA LEU A 376 1.52 7.09 -4.32
C LEU A 376 1.32 5.63 -3.93
N MET A 377 0.17 5.07 -4.32
CA MET A 377 -0.37 3.77 -3.90
C MET A 377 -0.22 2.69 -4.99
N GLY A 378 -0.31 3.08 -6.27
CA GLY A 378 -0.47 2.13 -7.37
C GLY A 378 0.60 1.04 -7.45
N THR A 379 1.85 1.37 -7.13
CA THR A 379 2.97 0.42 -7.18
C THR A 379 3.04 -0.54 -5.98
N GLY A 380 2.30 -0.28 -4.92
CA GLY A 380 2.23 -1.15 -3.74
C GLY A 380 1.13 -2.22 -3.80
N MET A 381 0.34 -2.26 -4.87
CA MET A 381 -0.66 -3.31 -5.09
C MET A 381 -0.01 -4.68 -5.26
N LYS A 382 -0.54 -5.70 -4.58
CA LYS A 382 -0.06 -7.07 -4.63
C LYS A 382 -0.99 -7.95 -5.46
N TRP A 383 -0.42 -8.70 -6.40
CA TRP A 383 -1.14 -9.59 -7.31
C TRP A 383 -0.65 -11.02 -7.16
N ASP A 384 -1.42 -12.00 -7.64
CA ASP A 384 -0.90 -13.36 -7.73
C ASP A 384 0.20 -13.42 -8.79
N GLU A 385 1.26 -14.16 -8.47
CA GLU A 385 2.48 -14.25 -9.28
C GLU A 385 2.18 -14.63 -10.74
N GLU A 386 1.22 -15.53 -10.97
CA GLU A 386 0.86 -16.04 -12.30
C GLU A 386 0.31 -14.97 -13.25
N VAL A 387 -0.41 -13.98 -12.72
CA VAL A 387 -1.10 -12.95 -13.52
C VAL A 387 -0.49 -11.56 -13.36
N GLU A 388 0.40 -11.37 -12.38
CA GLU A 388 0.99 -10.08 -12.02
C GLU A 388 1.64 -9.37 -13.21
N ALA A 389 2.44 -10.09 -14.01
CA ALA A 389 3.13 -9.51 -15.16
C ALA A 389 2.14 -8.94 -16.20
N GLY A 390 1.04 -9.67 -16.46
CA GLY A 390 -0.01 -9.23 -17.37
C GLY A 390 -0.78 -8.02 -16.84
N ILE A 391 -1.08 -8.01 -15.54
CA ILE A 391 -1.75 -6.89 -14.87
C ILE A 391 -0.89 -5.63 -14.93
N LYS A 392 0.39 -5.74 -14.56
CA LYS A 392 1.36 -4.62 -14.60
C LYS A 392 1.52 -4.06 -16.01
N ALA A 393 1.61 -4.92 -17.02
CA ALA A 393 1.69 -4.50 -18.42
C ALA A 393 0.43 -3.74 -18.87
N GLU A 394 -0.76 -4.21 -18.48
CA GLU A 394 -2.02 -3.53 -18.79
C GLU A 394 -2.14 -2.17 -18.09
N PHE A 395 -1.72 -2.06 -16.83
CA PHE A 395 -1.66 -0.78 -16.13
C PHE A 395 -0.71 0.22 -16.79
N ALA A 396 0.51 -0.21 -17.14
CA ALA A 396 1.47 0.63 -17.85
C ALA A 396 0.92 1.11 -19.19
N ARG A 397 0.32 0.19 -19.97
CA ARG A 397 -0.34 0.50 -21.25
C ARG A 397 -1.44 1.55 -21.09
N ARG A 398 -2.29 1.42 -20.06
CA ARG A 398 -3.45 2.31 -19.84
C ARG A 398 -3.08 3.76 -19.61
N ILE A 399 -1.99 4.01 -18.89
CA ILE A 399 -1.56 5.39 -18.61
C ILE A 399 -0.47 5.88 -19.58
N GLY A 400 -0.13 5.08 -20.59
CA GLY A 400 0.93 5.40 -21.55
C GLY A 400 2.34 5.37 -20.95
N ALA A 401 2.55 4.66 -19.84
CA ALA A 401 3.86 4.49 -19.22
C ALA A 401 4.67 3.39 -19.92
N ARG A 402 6.01 3.52 -19.89
CA ARG A 402 6.90 2.52 -20.52
C ARG A 402 7.02 1.25 -19.69
N SER A 403 6.85 1.36 -18.38
CA SER A 403 6.83 0.26 -17.43
C SER A 403 5.84 0.55 -16.31
N PHE A 404 5.57 -0.45 -15.48
CA PHE A 404 4.71 -0.28 -14.31
C PHE A 404 5.36 0.63 -13.25
N GLU A 405 6.69 0.57 -13.14
CA GLU A 405 7.47 1.39 -12.22
C GLU A 405 7.38 2.88 -12.58
N ASP A 406 7.34 3.21 -13.87
CA ASP A 406 7.17 4.58 -14.37
C ASP A 406 5.82 5.22 -13.95
N MET A 407 4.86 4.42 -13.48
CA MET A 407 3.58 4.92 -12.95
C MET A 407 3.70 5.45 -11.51
N GLY A 408 4.72 5.01 -10.77
CA GLY A 408 4.92 5.36 -9.37
C GLY A 408 5.50 6.76 -9.20
N VAL A 409 5.32 7.32 -8.00
CA VAL A 409 5.96 8.57 -7.59
C VAL A 409 7.05 8.27 -6.56
N TYR A 410 8.26 8.80 -6.79
CA TYR A 410 9.46 8.54 -5.99
C TYR A 410 10.22 9.82 -5.66
N GLY A 411 11.14 9.72 -4.68
CA GLY A 411 12.04 10.82 -4.30
C GLY A 411 11.29 12.07 -3.82
N GLU A 412 11.80 13.25 -4.16
CA GLU A 412 11.23 14.54 -3.76
C GLU A 412 9.76 14.68 -4.19
N LYS A 413 9.43 14.26 -5.42
CA LYS A 413 8.05 14.28 -5.93
C LYS A 413 7.09 13.45 -5.07
N ARG A 414 7.57 12.37 -4.44
CA ARG A 414 6.74 11.55 -3.53
C ARG A 414 6.40 12.32 -2.26
N VAL A 415 7.39 13.02 -1.69
CA VAL A 415 7.21 13.86 -0.51
C VAL A 415 6.22 14.99 -0.81
N GLU A 416 6.35 15.64 -1.98
CA GLU A 416 5.42 16.68 -2.45
C GLU A 416 4.00 16.13 -2.62
N GLN A 417 3.84 14.95 -3.23
CA GLN A 417 2.54 14.32 -3.43
C GLN A 417 1.89 13.87 -2.12
N LEU A 418 2.66 13.38 -1.14
CA LEU A 418 2.15 13.08 0.21
C LEU A 418 1.67 14.34 0.93
N ALA A 419 2.45 15.43 0.86
CA ALA A 419 2.05 16.72 1.42
C ALA A 419 0.79 17.27 0.73
N SER A 420 0.71 17.17 -0.60
CA SER A 420 -0.47 17.53 -1.39
C SER A 420 -1.71 16.72 -1.01
N LEU A 421 -1.57 15.39 -0.82
CA LEU A 421 -2.66 14.54 -0.37
C LEU A 421 -3.13 14.97 1.01
N ARG A 422 -2.20 15.17 1.95
CA ARG A 422 -2.52 15.63 3.31
C ARG A 422 -3.31 16.95 3.28
N GLU A 423 -2.89 17.92 2.47
CA GLU A 423 -3.56 19.21 2.32
C GLU A 423 -4.95 19.08 1.68
N THR A 424 -5.06 18.25 0.63
CA THR A 424 -6.33 17.95 -0.04
C THR A 424 -7.37 17.40 0.94
N LEU A 425 -6.93 16.60 1.91
CA LEU A 425 -7.79 16.00 2.93
C LEU A 425 -8.20 16.96 4.07
N THR A 426 -7.68 18.20 4.12
CA THR A 426 -8.00 19.18 5.19
C THR A 426 -9.51 19.45 5.28
N GLY A 427 -10.16 19.79 4.16
CA GLY A 427 -11.60 20.06 4.15
C GLY A 427 -12.44 18.84 4.50
N LEU A 428 -11.96 17.64 4.17
CA LEU A 428 -12.63 16.39 4.56
C LEU A 428 -12.51 16.17 6.07
N ALA A 429 -11.33 16.40 6.64
CA ALA A 429 -11.08 16.28 8.08
C ALA A 429 -11.95 17.27 8.89
N GLU A 430 -12.18 18.48 8.40
CA GLU A 430 -13.09 19.45 9.02
C GLU A 430 -14.53 18.93 9.12
N LEU A 431 -15.02 18.14 8.15
CA LEU A 431 -16.35 17.52 8.26
C LEU A 431 -16.41 16.54 9.44
N TYR A 432 -15.38 15.73 9.63
CA TYR A 432 -15.30 14.74 10.72
C TYR A 432 -15.11 15.38 12.11
N ARG A 433 -14.72 16.67 12.20
CA ARG A 433 -14.60 17.37 13.50
C ARG A 433 -15.95 17.82 14.08
N ARG A 434 -17.04 17.70 13.33
CA ARG A 434 -18.34 18.28 13.72
C ARG A 434 -19.03 17.54 14.85
N ASP A 435 -18.78 16.24 14.96
CA ASP A 435 -19.28 15.41 16.05
C ASP A 435 -18.12 14.57 16.59
N ASP A 436 -17.67 14.89 17.81
CA ASP A 436 -16.52 14.27 18.45
C ASP A 436 -16.87 13.01 19.25
N LYS A 437 -18.14 12.60 19.26
CA LYS A 437 -18.61 11.41 20.00
C LYS A 437 -18.13 10.10 19.40
N GLY A 438 -17.71 10.11 18.13
CA GLY A 438 -17.21 8.91 17.48
C GLY A 438 -16.40 9.21 16.22
N PRO A 439 -15.93 8.17 15.52
CA PRO A 439 -15.02 8.33 14.40
C PRO A 439 -15.72 8.66 13.07
N PHE A 440 -17.05 8.68 13.03
CA PHE A 440 -17.84 8.86 11.82
C PHE A 440 -18.39 10.29 11.69
N LEU A 441 -18.85 10.65 10.49
CA LEU A 441 -19.46 11.96 10.22
C LEU A 441 -20.67 12.27 11.11
N LEU A 442 -21.39 11.23 11.57
CA LEU A 442 -22.50 11.33 12.52
C LEU A 442 -22.12 10.82 13.92
N GLY A 443 -20.88 11.09 14.34
CA GLY A 443 -20.33 10.67 15.63
C GLY A 443 -20.16 9.16 15.71
N GLU A 444 -20.99 8.49 16.50
CA GLU A 444 -20.94 7.02 16.69
C GLU A 444 -21.61 6.24 15.55
N ARG A 445 -22.43 6.89 14.73
CA ARG A 445 -23.20 6.25 13.66
C ARG A 445 -22.47 6.35 12.33
N ALA A 446 -22.08 5.20 11.78
CA ALA A 446 -21.57 5.12 10.42
C ALA A 446 -22.69 5.28 9.37
N SER A 447 -22.32 5.78 8.20
CA SER A 447 -23.16 5.96 7.02
C SER A 447 -22.38 5.61 5.75
N HIS A 448 -23.05 5.59 4.59
CA HIS A 448 -22.37 5.36 3.32
C HIS A 448 -21.32 6.44 2.99
N ALA A 449 -21.45 7.66 3.53
CA ALA A 449 -20.43 8.71 3.39
C ALA A 449 -19.10 8.31 4.04
N ASP A 450 -19.15 7.64 5.19
CA ASP A 450 -17.95 7.11 5.86
C ASP A 450 -17.31 5.99 5.03
N PHE A 451 -18.12 5.13 4.39
CA PHE A 451 -17.64 4.03 3.55
C PHE A 451 -16.93 4.50 2.29
N ILE A 452 -17.39 5.60 1.71
CA ILE A 452 -16.77 6.28 0.57
C ILE A 452 -15.31 6.62 0.88
N VAL A 453 -15.05 7.21 2.05
CA VAL A 453 -13.69 7.56 2.51
C VAL A 453 -12.94 6.30 2.94
N GLY A 454 -13.60 5.42 3.70
CA GLY A 454 -13.02 4.19 4.23
C GLY A 454 -12.50 3.22 3.17
N GLY A 455 -13.14 3.16 2.00
CA GLY A 455 -12.64 2.35 0.89
C GLY A 455 -11.25 2.80 0.42
N TRP A 456 -11.01 4.11 0.38
CA TRP A 456 -9.70 4.66 0.03
C TRP A 456 -8.67 4.53 1.16
N LEU A 457 -9.09 4.67 2.42
CA LEU A 457 -8.20 4.45 3.56
C LEU A 457 -7.72 3.00 3.62
N ARG A 458 -8.59 2.03 3.33
CA ARG A 458 -8.19 0.63 3.18
C ARG A 458 -7.20 0.43 2.03
N PHE A 459 -7.40 1.11 0.91
CA PHE A 459 -6.46 1.05 -0.21
C PHE A 459 -5.09 1.59 0.21
N MET A 460 -5.04 2.75 0.87
CA MET A 460 -3.82 3.34 1.41
C MET A 460 -3.11 2.40 2.39
N GLU A 461 -3.82 1.86 3.39
CA GLU A 461 -3.28 0.92 4.39
C GLU A 461 -2.53 -0.25 3.72
N ARG A 462 -3.09 -0.78 2.63
CA ARG A 462 -2.58 -2.00 1.99
C ARG A 462 -1.52 -1.74 0.93
N THR A 463 -1.37 -0.51 0.47
CA THR A 463 -0.51 -0.19 -0.68
C THR A 463 0.56 0.86 -0.40
N LEU A 464 0.41 1.70 0.62
CA LEU A 464 1.49 2.58 1.03
C LEU A 464 2.58 1.79 1.78
N PRO A 465 3.85 2.25 1.72
CA PRO A 465 4.86 1.82 2.66
C PRO A 465 4.38 1.97 4.12
N ALA A 466 4.72 1.01 4.98
CA ALA A 466 4.19 0.95 6.35
C ALA A 466 4.45 2.23 7.18
N GLU A 467 5.62 2.86 7.01
CA GLU A 467 5.94 4.11 7.71
C GLU A 467 5.10 5.29 7.19
N GLU A 468 4.79 5.33 5.89
CA GLU A 468 3.96 6.39 5.31
C GLU A 468 2.49 6.22 5.70
N TRP A 469 1.99 4.98 5.75
CA TRP A 469 0.66 4.71 6.30
C TRP A 469 0.57 5.15 7.76
N LYS A 470 1.56 4.80 8.58
CA LYS A 470 1.62 5.20 9.99
C LYS A 470 1.66 6.72 10.17
N GLU A 471 2.33 7.44 9.27
CA GLU A 471 2.27 8.90 9.25
C GLU A 471 0.88 9.40 8.88
N ALA A 472 0.28 8.85 7.82
CA ALA A 472 -1.05 9.21 7.34
C ALA A 472 -2.16 8.96 8.37
N GLU A 473 -2.05 7.89 9.16
CA GLU A 473 -2.94 7.61 10.29
C GLU A 473 -2.93 8.74 11.33
N GLY A 474 -1.82 9.45 11.48
CA GLY A 474 -1.66 10.58 12.39
C GLY A 474 -2.04 11.93 11.81
N TRP A 475 -2.36 12.03 10.51
CA TRP A 475 -2.76 13.29 9.90
C TRP A 475 -4.06 13.83 10.49
N HIS A 476 -4.17 15.16 10.56
CA HIS A 476 -5.37 15.87 11.02
C HIS A 476 -5.84 15.35 12.39
N ASP A 477 -4.92 15.31 13.36
CA ASP A 477 -5.19 14.86 14.72
C ASP A 477 -5.70 13.41 14.78
N GLY A 478 -5.28 12.57 13.84
CA GLY A 478 -5.60 11.16 13.76
C GLY A 478 -7.02 10.83 13.31
N ILE A 479 -7.73 11.78 12.69
CA ILE A 479 -9.12 11.60 12.23
C ILE A 479 -9.25 10.38 11.31
N PHE A 480 -8.39 10.29 10.29
CA PHE A 480 -8.46 9.21 9.31
C PHE A 480 -8.01 7.87 9.87
N GLY A 481 -7.04 7.84 10.79
CA GLY A 481 -6.68 6.63 11.53
C GLY A 481 -7.84 6.10 12.37
N ARG A 482 -8.55 6.97 13.10
CA ARG A 482 -9.74 6.59 13.88
C ARG A 482 -10.89 6.10 13.01
N LEU A 483 -11.16 6.79 11.90
CA LEU A 483 -12.17 6.38 10.92
C LEU A 483 -11.86 4.98 10.36
N HIS A 484 -10.63 4.77 9.88
CA HIS A 484 -10.21 3.48 9.34
C HIS A 484 -10.35 2.37 10.37
N ALA A 485 -9.83 2.57 11.58
CA ALA A 485 -9.94 1.61 12.66
C ALA A 485 -11.40 1.28 13.02
N GLY A 486 -12.25 2.30 13.17
CA GLY A 486 -13.67 2.12 13.51
C GLY A 486 -14.47 1.39 12.42
N LEU A 487 -14.17 1.64 11.14
CA LEU A 487 -14.77 0.91 10.02
C LEU A 487 -14.29 -0.54 9.95
N GLN A 488 -12.98 -0.77 10.11
CA GLN A 488 -12.41 -2.11 10.09
C GLN A 488 -12.93 -2.97 11.25
N GLU A 489 -13.02 -2.41 12.46
CA GLU A 489 -13.53 -3.11 13.64
C GLU A 489 -14.99 -3.53 13.47
N ARG A 490 -15.84 -2.64 12.94
CA ARG A 490 -17.30 -2.86 12.91
C ARG A 490 -17.78 -3.53 11.63
N PHE A 491 -17.11 -3.26 10.51
CA PHE A 491 -17.60 -3.60 9.18
C PHE A 491 -16.47 -4.10 8.26
N GLY A 492 -15.29 -4.44 8.80
CA GLY A 492 -14.12 -4.87 8.03
C GLY A 492 -14.08 -6.35 7.62
N GLU A 493 -15.12 -7.12 7.94
CA GLU A 493 -15.16 -8.55 7.65
C GLU A 493 -15.09 -8.85 6.14
N VAL A 494 -14.30 -9.86 5.78
CA VAL A 494 -14.19 -10.37 4.40
C VAL A 494 -14.78 -11.78 4.39
N ASN A 495 -15.99 -11.89 3.80
CA ASN A 495 -16.78 -13.13 3.71
C ASN A 495 -16.59 -13.88 2.39
#